data_AF-A0A4Y8RET0-F1
#
_entry.id   AF-A0A4Y8RET0-F1
#
_cell.length_a   1.000
_cell.length_b   1.000
_cell.length_c   1.000
_cell.angle_alpha   90.00
_cell.angle_beta   90.00
_cell.angle_gamma   90.00
#
_symmetry.space_group_name_H-M   'P 1'
#
loop_
_entity.id
_entity.type
_entity.pdbx_description
1 polymer ?
#
loop_
_entity_poly.entity_id
_entity_poly.type
_entity_poly.pdbx_seq_one_letter_code
_entity_poly.pdbx_strand_id
1 'polypeptide(L)'
;MADAHCDLLKPSEAARRLAICEDHLRELTNDGLIPYVNVGRGRKREHRRYDPADVEAYKEARKCRSTSVAVPTPIPTTSTIAVIDFQARRDARVVATRKNTSANSRRS
;
A
#
# COMPACT_ATOMS: atom_id res chain seq x y z
N MET A 1 -1.58 -36.51 3.93
CA MET A 1 -1.87 -35.06 3.88
C MET A 1 -1.04 -34.49 2.74
N ALA A 2 -1.74 -33.96 1.73
CA ALA A 2 -1.30 -33.34 0.48
C ALA A 2 0.18 -33.43 0.08
N ASP A 3 0.43 -34.20 -0.97
CA ASP A 3 1.51 -34.00 -1.94
C ASP A 3 1.63 -32.53 -2.34
N ALA A 4 2.77 -31.89 -2.06
CA ALA A 4 3.17 -30.68 -2.76
C ALA A 4 4.67 -30.40 -2.54
N HIS A 5 5.32 -29.87 -3.57
CA HIS A 5 6.66 -29.25 -3.58
C HIS A 5 7.78 -30.10 -4.20
N CYS A 6 7.54 -30.61 -5.42
CA CYS A 6 8.61 -30.83 -6.40
C CYS A 6 8.73 -29.70 -7.44
N ASP A 7 7.84 -28.69 -7.41
CA ASP A 7 7.76 -27.66 -8.45
C ASP A 7 8.20 -26.28 -7.94
N LEU A 8 9.51 -26.11 -7.74
CA LEU A 8 10.06 -24.78 -7.50
C LEU A 8 9.98 -23.93 -8.78
N LEU A 9 9.42 -22.73 -8.65
CA LEU A 9 9.21 -21.81 -9.76
C LEU A 9 10.53 -21.26 -10.28
N LYS A 10 10.59 -21.08 -11.60
CA LYS A 10 11.64 -20.28 -12.25
C LYS A 10 11.46 -18.80 -11.88
N PRO A 11 12.52 -17.98 -11.97
CA PRO A 11 12.42 -16.53 -11.77
C PRO A 11 11.35 -15.88 -12.65
N SER A 12 11.26 -16.26 -13.92
CA SER A 12 10.25 -15.77 -14.86
C SER A 12 8.82 -16.08 -14.42
N GLU A 13 8.58 -17.28 -13.89
CA GLU A 13 7.26 -17.72 -13.41
C GLU A 13 6.87 -17.00 -12.12
N ALA A 14 7.80 -16.88 -11.17
CA ALA A 14 7.57 -16.14 -9.93
C ALA A 14 7.30 -14.65 -10.19
N ALA A 15 8.09 -14.03 -11.07
CA ALA A 15 7.91 -12.64 -11.48
C ALA A 15 6.54 -12.42 -12.14
N ARG A 16 6.11 -13.35 -13.00
CA ARG A 16 4.77 -13.33 -13.62
C ARG A 16 3.65 -13.41 -12.59
N ARG A 17 3.79 -14.21 -11.53
CA ARG A 17 2.78 -14.31 -10.45
C ARG A 17 2.66 -13.03 -9.62
N LEU A 18 3.77 -12.32 -9.44
CA LEU A 18 3.82 -11.04 -8.74
C LEU A 18 3.53 -9.84 -9.66
N ALA A 19 3.39 -10.06 -10.96
CA ALA A 19 3.24 -9.04 -12.00
C ALA A 19 4.37 -7.98 -11.98
N ILE A 20 5.62 -8.43 -11.81
CA ILE A 20 6.83 -7.59 -11.82
C ILE A 20 7.85 -8.09 -12.85
N CYS A 21 8.87 -7.27 -13.13
CA CYS A 21 10.02 -7.69 -13.93
C CYS A 21 10.96 -8.62 -13.15
N GLU A 22 11.70 -9.48 -13.84
CA GLU A 22 12.66 -10.41 -13.21
C GLU A 22 13.79 -9.69 -12.46
N ASP A 23 14.22 -8.52 -12.94
CA ASP A 23 15.23 -7.71 -12.25
C ASP A 23 14.74 -7.20 -10.91
N HIS A 24 13.49 -6.73 -10.83
CA HIS A 24 12.88 -6.31 -9.57
C HIS A 24 12.71 -7.51 -8.63
N LEU A 25 12.36 -8.69 -9.15
CA LEU A 25 12.35 -9.92 -8.35
C LEU A 25 13.75 -10.21 -7.76
N ARG A 26 14.82 -10.03 -8.55
CA ARG A 26 16.19 -10.21 -8.06
C ARG A 26 16.56 -9.21 -6.96
N GLU A 27 16.17 -7.95 -7.09
CA GLU A 27 16.36 -6.93 -6.07
C GLU A 27 15.67 -7.34 -4.76
N LEU A 28 14.39 -7.73 -4.82
CA LEU A 28 13.64 -8.19 -3.66
C LEU A 28 14.29 -9.40 -2.97
N THR A 29 14.86 -10.33 -3.73
CA THR A 29 15.63 -11.44 -3.13
C THR A 29 16.96 -11.02 -2.53
N ASN A 30 17.66 -10.06 -3.14
CA ASN A 30 18.92 -9.56 -2.60
C ASN A 30 18.68 -8.78 -1.29
N ASP A 31 17.54 -8.09 -1.19
CA ASP A 31 17.06 -7.42 0.02
C ASP A 31 16.56 -8.40 1.09
N GLY A 32 16.52 -9.71 0.79
CA GLY A 32 16.05 -10.75 1.71
C GLY A 32 14.54 -10.78 1.92
N LEU A 33 13.75 -10.10 1.08
CA LEU A 33 12.30 -9.99 1.21
C LEU A 33 11.56 -11.23 0.69
N ILE A 34 12.16 -11.94 -0.26
CA ILE A 34 11.62 -13.18 -0.80
C ILE A 34 12.71 -14.25 -0.67
N PRO A 35 12.48 -15.33 0.08
CA PRO A 35 13.43 -16.43 0.16
C PRO A 35 13.53 -17.17 -1.18
N TYR A 36 14.70 -17.74 -1.44
CA TYR A 36 14.93 -18.53 -2.64
C TYR A 36 15.81 -19.74 -2.34
N VAL A 37 15.64 -20.78 -3.15
CA VAL A 37 16.48 -21.96 -3.18
C VAL A 37 17.52 -21.78 -4.28
N ASN A 38 18.80 -21.85 -3.93
CA ASN A 38 19.87 -21.91 -4.93
C ASN A 38 20.05 -23.35 -5.41
N VAL A 39 19.65 -23.66 -6.63
CA VAL A 39 19.79 -25.00 -7.24
C VAL A 39 21.07 -25.14 -8.07
N GLY A 40 21.86 -24.07 -8.19
CA GLY A 40 23.10 -24.06 -8.95
C GLY A 40 24.27 -24.64 -8.16
N ARG A 41 25.19 -25.33 -8.85
CA ARG A 41 26.47 -25.79 -8.25
C ARG A 41 27.58 -24.73 -8.29
N GLY A 42 27.36 -23.61 -8.99
CA GLY A 42 28.40 -22.63 -9.28
C GLY A 42 28.39 -21.43 -8.33
N ARG A 43 29.55 -21.11 -7.74
CA ARG A 43 29.75 -19.88 -6.94
C ARG A 43 29.64 -18.58 -7.76
N LYS A 44 29.75 -18.65 -9.09
CA LYS A 44 29.80 -17.47 -9.99
C LYS A 44 28.43 -17.00 -10.49
N ARG A 45 27.46 -17.91 -10.66
CA ARG A 45 26.09 -17.60 -11.08
C ARG A 45 25.13 -18.50 -10.32
N GLU A 46 24.34 -17.89 -9.46
CA GLU A 46 23.29 -18.59 -8.70
C GLU A 46 22.11 -18.90 -9.61
N HIS A 47 21.61 -20.13 -9.54
CA HIS A 47 20.36 -20.49 -10.20
C HIS A 47 19.26 -20.45 -9.15
N ARG A 48 18.52 -19.34 -9.10
CA ARG A 48 17.47 -19.11 -8.10
C ARG A 48 16.19 -19.82 -8.48
N ARG A 49 15.55 -20.44 -7.50
CA ARG A 49 14.24 -21.09 -7.60
C ARG A 49 13.39 -20.68 -6.40
N TYR A 50 12.09 -20.56 -6.62
CA TYR A 50 11.18 -20.00 -5.63
C TYR A 50 10.14 -21.03 -5.23
N ASP A 51 9.86 -21.12 -3.93
CA ASP A 51 8.70 -21.86 -3.49
C ASP A 51 7.43 -21.06 -3.86
N PRO A 52 6.43 -21.70 -4.49
CA PRO A 52 5.11 -21.08 -4.68
C PRO A 52 4.51 -20.47 -3.41
N ALA A 53 4.71 -21.10 -2.24
CA ALA A 53 4.17 -20.65 -0.97
C ALA A 53 4.82 -19.34 -0.52
N ASP A 54 6.13 -19.19 -0.68
CA ASP A 54 6.87 -17.98 -0.32
C ASP A 54 6.46 -16.79 -1.19
N VAL A 55 6.24 -17.02 -2.48
CA VAL A 55 5.77 -15.99 -3.42
C VAL A 55 4.37 -15.51 -3.03
N GLU A 56 3.47 -16.42 -2.67
CA GLU A 56 2.14 -16.04 -2.19
C GLU A 56 2.20 -15.35 -0.81
N ALA A 57 3.04 -15.82 0.12
CA ALA A 57 3.23 -15.19 1.43
C ALA A 57 3.71 -13.74 1.31
N TYR A 58 4.67 -13.48 0.40
CA TYR A 58 5.11 -12.11 0.10
C TYR A 58 3.97 -11.23 -0.43
N LYS A 59 3.16 -11.78 -1.36
CA LYS A 59 1.98 -11.09 -1.89
C LYS A 59 0.96 -10.80 -0.80
N GLU A 60 0.69 -11.77 0.08
CA GLU A 60 -0.21 -11.63 1.23
C GLU A 60 0.26 -10.54 2.19
N ALA A 61 1.54 -10.54 2.54
CA ALA A 61 2.15 -9.55 3.43
C ALA A 61 2.06 -8.12 2.87
N ARG A 62 2.09 -7.98 1.54
CA ARG A 62 2.07 -6.69 0.85
C ARG A 62 0.66 -6.26 0.40
N LYS A 63 -0.37 -7.10 0.61
CA LYS A 63 -1.76 -6.69 0.41
C LYS A 63 -2.08 -5.58 1.41
N CYS A 64 -2.31 -4.37 0.88
CA CYS A 64 -2.83 -3.27 1.68
C CYS A 64 -4.25 -3.64 2.15
N ARG A 65 -4.41 -3.92 3.45
CA ARG A 65 -5.72 -4.03 4.06
C ARG A 65 -6.20 -2.60 4.26
N SER A 66 -6.94 -2.06 3.30
CA SER A 66 -7.52 -0.70 3.39
C SER A 66 -8.27 -0.57 4.72
N THR A 67 -7.65 0.07 5.70
CA THR A 67 -8.34 0.54 6.91
C THR A 67 -8.95 1.87 6.56
N SER A 68 -9.90 1.90 5.63
CA SER A 68 -10.78 3.04 5.46
C SER A 68 -11.79 3.05 6.62
N VAL A 69 -11.29 3.18 7.84
CA VAL A 69 -12.13 3.70 8.91
C VAL A 69 -12.26 5.18 8.57
N ALA A 70 -13.44 5.59 8.13
CA ALA A 70 -13.75 7.00 7.97
C ALA A 70 -13.38 7.69 9.29
N VAL A 71 -12.37 8.57 9.25
CA VAL A 71 -11.98 9.36 10.42
C VAL A 71 -13.26 10.05 10.91
N PRO A 72 -13.71 9.82 12.16
CA PRO A 72 -14.90 10.50 12.67
C PRO A 72 -14.71 12.00 12.48
N THR A 73 -15.71 12.66 11.91
CA THR A 73 -15.70 14.12 11.79
C THR A 73 -15.46 14.71 13.18
N PRO A 74 -14.43 15.56 13.36
CA PRO A 74 -14.17 16.17 14.66
C PRO A 74 -15.37 17.04 15.05
N ILE A 75 -16.11 16.62 16.08
CA ILE A 75 -17.20 17.38 16.66
C ILE A 75 -16.55 18.54 17.43
N PRO A 76 -16.91 19.81 17.16
CA PRO A 76 -16.37 20.93 17.92
C PRO A 76 -16.81 20.81 19.38
N THR A 77 -15.85 20.67 20.29
CA THR A 77 -16.09 20.83 21.73
C THR A 77 -16.34 22.30 22.03
N THR A 78 -17.62 22.69 22.13
CA THR A 78 -18.00 24.02 22.64
C THR A 78 -17.96 23.97 24.17
N SER A 79 -16.83 24.34 24.78
CA SER A 79 -16.87 24.72 26.19
C SER A 79 -17.67 26.02 26.32
N THR A 80 -18.48 26.17 27.38
CA THR A 80 -19.33 27.34 27.65
C THR A 80 -18.56 28.65 27.90
N ILE A 81 -17.25 28.64 27.69
CA ILE A 81 -16.39 29.82 27.83
C ILE A 81 -16.59 30.67 26.57
N ALA A 82 -17.18 31.85 26.74
CA ALA A 82 -17.48 32.78 25.67
C ALA A 82 -16.20 33.35 25.03
N VAL A 83 -15.63 32.60 24.09
CA VAL A 83 -14.50 33.05 23.25
C VAL A 83 -15.06 33.72 22.00
N ILE A 84 -15.51 34.97 22.15
CA ILE A 84 -16.29 35.70 21.13
C ILE A 84 -15.44 36.08 19.90
N ASP A 85 -14.16 36.43 20.08
CA ASP A 85 -13.32 36.97 19.00
C ASP A 85 -12.84 35.90 17.99
N PHE A 86 -12.55 34.68 18.46
CA PHE A 86 -12.09 33.60 17.58
C PHE A 86 -13.22 32.95 16.78
N GLN A 87 -14.44 32.92 17.32
CA GLN A 87 -15.61 32.37 16.62
C GLN A 87 -15.96 33.23 15.39
N ALA A 88 -15.97 34.55 15.54
CA ALA A 88 -16.28 35.48 14.44
C ALA A 88 -15.29 35.34 13.27
N ARG A 89 -13.99 35.17 13.56
CA ARG A 89 -12.97 34.93 12.53
C ARG A 89 -13.15 33.60 11.80
N ARG A 90 -13.59 32.55 12.51
CA ARG A 90 -13.88 31.24 11.90
C ARG A 90 -15.10 31.32 10.98
N ASP A 91 -16.17 31.96 11.41
CA ASP A 91 -17.40 32.09 10.63
C ASP A 91 -17.18 32.93 9.37
N ALA A 92 -16.44 34.03 9.46
CA ALA A 92 -16.05 34.84 8.29
C ALA A 92 -15.30 34.01 7.23
N ARG A 93 -14.40 33.11 7.67
CA ARG A 93 -13.63 32.23 6.78
C ARG A 93 -14.50 31.15 6.13
N VAL A 94 -15.46 30.58 6.87
CA VAL A 94 -16.42 29.60 6.33
C VAL A 94 -17.35 30.26 5.30
N VAL A 95 -17.81 31.48 5.55
CA VAL A 95 -18.66 32.23 4.62
C VAL A 95 -17.91 32.57 3.32
N ALA A 96 -16.63 32.98 3.41
CA ALA A 96 -15.81 33.26 2.24
C ALA A 96 -15.62 32.02 1.33
N THR A 97 -15.37 30.86 1.93
CA THR A 97 -15.18 29.60 1.17
C THR A 97 -16.47 29.09 0.52
N ARG A 98 -17.63 29.27 1.16
CA ARG A 98 -18.96 28.93 0.59
C ARG A 98 -19.36 29.81 -0.60
N LYS A 99 -19.00 31.11 -0.57
CA LYS A 99 -19.30 32.03 -1.68
C LYS A 99 -18.58 31.61 -2.96
N ASN A 100 -17.31 31.22 -2.87
CA ASN A 100 -16.51 30.79 -4.01
C ASN A 100 -17.03 29.50 -4.67
N THR A 101 -17.53 28.55 -3.89
CA THR A 101 -18.10 27.30 -4.42
C THR A 101 -19.45 27.54 -5.11
N SER A 102 -20.30 28.42 -4.56
CA SER A 102 -21.59 28.78 -5.18
C SER A 102 -21.45 29.64 -6.44
N ALA A 103 -20.34 30.40 -6.56
CA ALA A 103 -20.02 31.18 -7.75
C ALA A 103 -19.48 30.28 -8.88
N ASN A 104 -18.76 29.22 -8.53
CA ASN A 104 -18.24 28.25 -9.49
C ASN A 104 -19.33 27.33 -10.06
N SER A 105 -20.35 26.98 -9.27
CA SER A 105 -21.45 26.10 -9.73
C SER A 105 -22.50 26.78 -10.62
N ARG A 106 -22.49 28.10 -10.75
CA ARG A 106 -23.40 28.86 -11.65
C ARG A 106 -22.76 29.25 -12.98
N ARG A 107 -21.49 28.89 -13.18
CA ARG A 107 -20.70 29.24 -14.37
C ARG A 107 -20.48 28.04 -15.30
N SER A 108 -21.26 26.96 -15.10
CA SER A 108 -21.28 25.73 -15.89
C SER A 108 -22.61 25.60 -16.62
#